data_AF-A0A954XAL4-F1
#
_entry.id   AF-A0A954XAL4-F1
#
_cell.length_a   1.000
_cell.length_b   1.000
_cell.length_c   1.000
_cell.angle_alpha   90.00
_cell.angle_beta   90.00
_cell.angle_gamma   90.00
#
_symmetry.space_group_name_H-M   'P 1'
#
loop_
_entity.id
_entity.type
_entity.pdbx_description
1 polymer ?
#
loop_
_entity_poly.entity_id
_entity_poly.type
_entity_poly.pdbx_seq_one_letter_code
_entity_poly.pdbx_strand_id
1 'polypeptide(L)'
;PSIRQVAEQASGNAGQFIAFLGAGIYEELLFRLMLLPVLAFVLRGLHVSPKLSWLGAVLLSSLLFSAAHFQIFTGTGDAWSTFRFVFRFNAGVFFAVLFLTRGFGITAAAHAFYDVLATMSG
;
A
#
# COMPACT_ATOMS: atom_id res chain seq x y z
N PRO A 1 -37.17 2.63 -0.41
CA PRO A 1 -36.44 1.42 0.06
C PRO A 1 -37.09 0.88 1.33
N SER A 2 -37.25 -0.44 1.45
CA SER A 2 -37.76 -1.07 2.68
C SER A 2 -36.70 -1.00 3.80
N ILE A 3 -37.10 -1.04 5.07
CA ILE A 3 -36.14 -1.02 6.20
C ILE A 3 -35.10 -2.13 6.09
N ARG A 4 -35.46 -3.30 5.52
CA ARG A 4 -34.52 -4.40 5.25
C ARG A 4 -33.45 -4.02 4.23
N GLN A 5 -33.82 -3.36 3.14
CA GLN A 5 -32.86 -2.91 2.12
C GLN A 5 -31.87 -1.88 2.68
N VAL A 6 -32.32 -0.99 3.56
CA VAL A 6 -31.44 -0.02 4.23
C VAL A 6 -30.46 -0.72 5.18
N ALA A 7 -30.92 -1.72 5.94
CA ALA A 7 -30.07 -2.49 6.84
C ALA A 7 -29.03 -3.33 6.08
N GLU A 8 -29.43 -3.99 4.98
CA GLU A 8 -28.53 -4.76 4.11
C GLU A 8 -27.45 -3.86 3.49
N GLN A 9 -27.85 -2.70 2.96
CA GLN A 9 -26.91 -1.73 2.39
C GLN A 9 -25.95 -1.16 3.45
N ALA A 10 -26.45 -0.84 4.65
CA ALA A 10 -25.61 -0.37 5.75
C ALA A 10 -24.59 -1.45 6.19
N SER A 11 -25.02 -2.72 6.24
CA SER A 11 -24.13 -3.84 6.58
C SER A 11 -23.07 -4.08 5.49
N GLY A 12 -23.43 -3.92 4.21
CA GLY A 12 -22.51 -4.01 3.09
C GLY A 12 -21.44 -2.91 3.12
N ASN A 13 -21.87 -1.66 3.36
CA ASN A 13 -20.96 -0.52 3.47
C ASN A 13 -19.98 -0.67 4.64
N ALA A 14 -20.46 -1.14 5.79
CA ALA A 14 -19.60 -1.41 6.95
C ALA A 14 -18.58 -2.52 6.66
N GLY A 15 -18.99 -3.59 5.98
CA GLY A 15 -18.09 -4.67 5.58
C GLY A 15 -17.00 -4.21 4.61
N GLN A 16 -17.35 -3.39 3.62
CA GLN A 16 -16.39 -2.84 2.66
C GLN A 16 -15.38 -1.89 3.33
N PHE A 17 -15.83 -1.06 4.27
CA PHE A 17 -14.96 -0.20 5.06
C PHE A 17 -13.94 -1.01 5.88
N ILE A 18 -14.38 -2.07 6.56
CA ILE A 18 -13.49 -2.97 7.32
C ILE A 18 -12.47 -3.64 6.38
N ALA A 19 -12.89 -4.04 5.18
CA ALA A 19 -12.00 -4.63 4.20
C ALA A 19 -10.89 -3.67 3.76
N PHE A 20 -11.20 -2.39 3.50
CA PHE A 20 -10.19 -1.37 3.16
C PHE A 20 -9.25 -1.07 4.32
N LEU A 21 -9.76 -0.99 5.55
CA LEU A 21 -8.90 -0.88 6.73
C LEU A 21 -7.92 -2.04 6.83
N GLY A 22 -8.42 -3.27 6.64
CA GLY A 22 -7.59 -4.48 6.62
C GLY A 22 -6.54 -4.41 5.52
N ALA A 23 -6.93 -4.11 4.28
CA ALA A 23 -6.05 -4.03 3.12
C ALA A 23 -4.89 -3.07 3.36
N GLY A 24 -5.16 -1.81 3.74
CA GLY A 24 -4.11 -0.82 4.01
C GLY A 24 -3.16 -1.22 5.13
N ILE A 25 -3.66 -1.86 6.20
CA ILE A 25 -2.80 -2.37 7.29
C ILE A 25 -1.91 -3.51 6.79
N TYR A 26 -2.46 -4.49 6.06
CA TYR A 26 -1.70 -5.62 5.53
C TYR A 26 -0.63 -5.17 4.54
N GLU A 27 -0.96 -4.23 3.66
CA GLU A 27 -0.03 -3.69 2.67
C GLU A 27 1.13 -2.95 3.35
N GLU A 28 0.85 -2.04 4.29
CA GLU A 28 1.93 -1.32 4.96
C GLU A 28 2.77 -2.23 5.86
N LEU A 29 2.17 -3.28 6.44
CA LEU A 29 2.92 -4.29 7.21
C LEU A 29 3.92 -5.00 6.29
N LEU A 30 3.45 -5.52 5.16
CA LEU A 30 4.27 -6.29 4.23
C LEU A 30 5.34 -5.41 3.57
N PHE A 31 4.95 -4.27 3.01
CA PHE A 31 5.85 -3.47 2.18
C PHE A 31 6.77 -2.55 2.99
N ARG A 32 6.32 -2.02 4.14
CA ARG A 32 7.14 -1.09 4.94
C ARG A 32 7.76 -1.71 6.16
N LEU A 33 6.97 -2.41 6.96
CA LEU A 33 7.49 -2.95 8.21
C LEU A 33 8.40 -4.17 7.96
N MET A 34 8.13 -4.95 6.93
CA MET A 34 8.92 -6.14 6.58
C MET A 34 9.87 -5.88 5.40
N LEU A 35 9.36 -5.62 4.19
CA LEU A 35 10.18 -5.61 2.98
C LEU A 35 11.19 -4.47 2.94
N LEU A 36 10.79 -3.23 3.24
CA LEU A 36 11.67 -2.06 3.19
C LEU A 36 12.93 -2.20 4.06
N PRO A 37 12.88 -2.57 5.36
CA PRO A 37 14.08 -2.77 6.16
C PRO A 37 14.91 -3.96 5.70
N VAL A 38 14.29 -5.04 5.19
CA VAL A 38 15.03 -6.18 4.60
C VAL A 38 15.83 -5.73 3.39
N LEU A 39 15.23 -4.94 2.48
CA LEU A 39 15.94 -4.40 1.32
C LEU A 39 17.09 -3.47 1.74
N ALA A 40 16.86 -2.60 2.72
CA ALA A 40 17.91 -1.71 3.24
C ALA A 40 19.05 -2.51 3.90
N PHE A 41 18.73 -3.59 4.61
CA PHE A 41 19.71 -4.49 5.22
C PHE A 41 20.54 -5.23 4.17
N VAL A 42 19.88 -5.80 3.15
CA VAL A 42 20.57 -6.48 2.03
C VAL A 42 21.51 -5.52 1.30
N LEU A 43 21.05 -4.32 0.96
CA LEU A 43 21.89 -3.31 0.30
C LEU A 43 23.12 -2.92 1.13
N ARG A 44 22.97 -2.80 2.45
CA ARG A 44 24.10 -2.58 3.36
C ARG A 44 25.06 -3.76 3.38
N GLY A 45 24.56 -5.00 3.35
CA GLY A 45 25.38 -6.21 3.23
C GLY A 45 26.16 -6.28 1.92
N LEU A 46 25.67 -5.62 0.86
CA LEU A 46 26.36 -5.42 -0.41
C LEU A 46 27.30 -4.20 -0.41
N HIS A 47 27.63 -3.65 0.76
CA HIS A 47 28.51 -2.48 0.93
C HIS A 47 28.00 -1.18 0.28
N VAL A 48 26.70 -1.07 0.00
CA VAL A 48 26.09 0.19 -0.43
C VAL A 48 26.08 1.15 0.76
N SER A 49 26.39 2.43 0.53
CA SER A 49 26.41 3.43 1.60
C SER A 49 25.05 3.51 2.32
N PRO A 50 25.00 3.85 3.63
CA PRO A 50 23.75 3.86 4.39
C PRO A 50 22.64 4.72 3.76
N LYS A 51 23.01 5.89 3.20
CA LYS A 51 22.06 6.78 2.52
C LYS A 51 21.50 6.15 1.24
N LEU A 52 22.37 5.59 0.41
CA LEU A 52 21.96 4.94 -0.85
C LEU A 52 21.18 3.65 -0.58
N SER A 53 21.43 2.95 0.52
CA SER A 53 20.69 1.75 0.91
C SER A 53 19.24 2.07 1.24
N TRP A 54 18.99 3.14 2.00
CA TRP A 54 17.61 3.56 2.26
C TRP A 54 16.93 4.10 1.01
N LEU A 55 17.62 4.91 0.20
CA LEU A 55 17.07 5.40 -1.07
C LEU A 55 16.70 4.22 -1.99
N GLY A 56 17.60 3.26 -2.15
CA GLY A 56 17.37 2.05 -2.94
C GLY A 56 16.21 1.22 -2.39
N ALA A 57 16.13 1.03 -1.07
CA ALA A 57 15.04 0.30 -0.44
C ALA A 57 13.67 0.99 -0.63
N VAL A 58 13.61 2.32 -0.53
CA VAL A 58 12.40 3.11 -0.83
C VAL A 58 11.97 2.88 -2.28
N LEU A 59 12.88 3.03 -3.24
CA LEU A 59 12.55 2.88 -4.66
C LEU A 59 12.14 1.44 -5.01
N LEU A 60 12.89 0.44 -4.55
CA LEU A 60 12.62 -0.97 -4.84
C LEU A 60 11.33 -1.46 -4.18
N SER A 61 11.09 -1.14 -2.90
CA SER A 61 9.84 -1.51 -2.23
C SER A 61 8.63 -0.84 -2.89
N SER A 62 8.77 0.38 -3.39
CA SER A 62 7.70 1.10 -4.11
C SER A 62 7.43 0.51 -5.50
N LEU A 63 8.48 0.07 -6.21
CA LEU A 63 8.33 -0.65 -7.48
C LEU A 63 7.61 -1.97 -7.28
N LEU A 64 8.01 -2.75 -6.27
CA LEU A 64 7.38 -4.03 -5.94
C LEU A 64 5.93 -3.85 -5.49
N PHE A 65 5.64 -2.81 -4.69
CA PHE A 65 4.29 -2.43 -4.29
C PHE A 65 3.40 -2.15 -5.50
N SER A 66 3.89 -1.33 -6.44
CA SER A 66 3.15 -1.01 -7.67
C SER A 66 2.93 -2.25 -8.52
N ALA A 67 3.96 -3.07 -8.72
CA ALA A 67 3.89 -4.30 -9.51
C ALA A 67 2.90 -5.33 -8.92
N ALA A 68 2.86 -5.46 -7.59
CA ALA A 68 1.97 -6.42 -6.91
C ALA A 68 0.47 -6.13 -7.10
N HIS A 69 0.11 -4.91 -7.49
CA HIS A 69 -1.28 -4.54 -7.78
C HIS A 69 -1.79 -4.97 -9.17
N PHE A 70 -0.89 -5.40 -10.04
CA PHE A 70 -1.23 -5.91 -11.36
C PHE A 70 -1.28 -7.43 -11.35
N GLN A 71 -1.92 -8.02 -12.36
CA GLN A 71 -2.05 -9.47 -12.54
C GLN A 71 -0.72 -10.20 -12.89
N ILE A 72 0.40 -9.78 -12.30
CA ILE A 72 1.74 -10.33 -12.55
C ILE A 72 1.93 -11.64 -11.79
N PHE A 73 1.40 -11.75 -10.56
CA PHE A 73 1.71 -12.86 -9.65
C PHE A 73 0.53 -13.78 -9.31
N THR A 74 -0.69 -13.24 -9.20
CA THR A 74 -1.83 -13.98 -8.61
C THR A 74 -2.98 -14.24 -9.57
N GLY A 75 -2.93 -13.71 -10.80
CA GLY A 75 -4.07 -13.71 -11.75
C GLY A 75 -5.25 -12.81 -11.32
N THR A 76 -5.22 -12.31 -10.08
CA THR A 76 -6.11 -11.31 -9.50
C THR A 76 -5.37 -9.96 -9.44
N GLY A 77 -6.05 -8.85 -9.72
CA GLY A 77 -5.43 -7.52 -9.75
C GLY A 77 -5.84 -6.71 -10.98
N ASP A 78 -5.26 -5.52 -11.11
CA ASP A 78 -5.56 -4.63 -12.23
C ASP A 78 -4.93 -5.12 -13.54
N ALA A 79 -5.63 -4.85 -14.65
CA ALA A 79 -5.02 -4.89 -15.97
C ALA A 79 -3.90 -3.85 -16.08
N TRP A 80 -2.87 -4.15 -16.88
CA TRP A 80 -1.72 -3.24 -17.02
C TRP A 80 -2.15 -1.85 -17.45
N SER A 81 -1.70 -0.84 -16.70
CA SER A 81 -1.90 0.57 -17.01
C SER A 81 -0.69 1.36 -16.51
N THR A 82 0.04 1.98 -17.44
CA THR A 82 1.21 2.80 -17.12
C THR A 82 0.86 3.92 -16.15
N PHE A 83 -0.31 4.56 -16.33
CA PHE A 83 -0.77 5.60 -15.42
C PHE A 83 -0.95 5.08 -14.00
N ARG A 84 -1.69 3.98 -13.82
CA ARG A 84 -1.91 3.38 -12.50
C ARG A 84 -0.61 2.87 -11.88
N PHE A 85 0.31 2.35 -12.70
CA PHE A 85 1.61 1.89 -12.24
C PHE A 85 2.47 3.04 -11.69
N VAL A 86 2.57 4.13 -12.44
CA VAL A 86 3.34 5.31 -12.02
C VAL A 86 2.69 5.95 -10.80
N PHE A 87 1.36 6.05 -10.78
CA PHE A 87 0.63 6.57 -9.63
C PHE A 87 0.90 5.75 -8.37
N ARG A 88 0.74 4.41 -8.42
CA ARG A 88 1.00 3.53 -7.27
C ARG A 88 2.46 3.50 -6.87
N PHE A 89 3.39 3.60 -7.81
CA PHE A 89 4.81 3.74 -7.50
C PHE A 89 5.07 5.01 -6.67
N ASN A 90 4.52 6.16 -7.08
CA ASN A 90 4.66 7.41 -6.32
C ASN A 90 3.97 7.34 -4.95
N ALA A 91 2.79 6.71 -4.87
CA ALA A 91 2.13 6.45 -3.58
C ALA A 91 3.02 5.57 -2.68
N GLY A 92 3.64 4.53 -3.23
CA GLY A 92 4.60 3.70 -2.53
C GLY A 92 5.78 4.48 -1.98
N VAL A 93 6.35 5.40 -2.77
CA VAL A 93 7.45 6.28 -2.33
C VAL A 93 6.99 7.19 -1.21
N PHE A 94 5.81 7.80 -1.35
CA PHE A 94 5.21 8.65 -0.32
C PHE A 94 5.03 7.90 1.01
N PHE A 95 4.40 6.72 0.99
CA PHE A 95 4.19 5.92 2.20
C PHE A 95 5.50 5.40 2.80
N ALA A 96 6.49 5.06 1.98
CA ALA A 96 7.82 4.70 2.48
C ALA A 96 8.50 5.87 3.21
N VAL A 97 8.42 7.08 2.68
CA VAL A 97 8.95 8.29 3.35
C VAL A 97 8.15 8.61 4.62
N LEU A 98 6.83 8.49 4.57
CA LEU A 98 5.96 8.70 5.73
C LEU A 98 6.29 7.68 6.85
N PHE A 99 6.48 6.41 6.49
CA PHE A 99 6.89 5.36 7.42
C PHE A 99 8.23 5.66 8.08
N LEU A 100 9.24 6.04 7.30
CA LEU A 100 10.58 6.35 7.85
C LEU A 100 10.59 7.58 8.75
N THR A 101 9.64 8.51 8.57
CA THR A 101 9.60 9.76 9.34
C THR A 101 8.59 9.74 10.51
N ARG A 102 7.53 8.92 10.42
CA ARG A 102 6.40 8.91 11.36
C ARG A 102 6.06 7.53 11.93
N GLY A 103 6.60 6.46 11.37
CA GLY A 103 6.39 5.09 11.83
C GLY A 103 5.14 4.41 11.25
N PHE A 104 4.91 3.18 11.70
CA PHE A 104 3.92 2.25 11.14
C PHE A 104 2.47 2.73 11.27
N GLY A 105 2.02 3.02 12.50
CA GLY A 105 0.59 3.30 12.75
C GLY A 105 0.05 4.50 11.97
N ILE A 106 0.83 5.58 11.87
CA ILE A 106 0.46 6.78 11.09
C ILE A 106 0.36 6.43 9.60
N THR A 107 1.30 5.64 9.08
CA THR A 107 1.34 5.27 7.67
C THR A 107 0.19 4.35 7.30
N ALA A 108 -0.08 3.32 8.11
CA ALA A 108 -1.19 2.40 7.91
C ALA A 108 -2.56 3.11 7.98
N ALA A 109 -2.75 4.03 8.93
CA ALA A 109 -3.97 4.83 9.01
C ALA A 109 -4.15 5.75 7.80
N ALA A 110 -3.07 6.39 7.33
CA ALA A 110 -3.10 7.24 6.15
C ALA A 110 -3.42 6.45 4.87
N HIS A 111 -2.86 5.25 4.72
CA HIS A 111 -3.14 4.38 3.58
C HIS A 111 -4.58 3.89 3.60
N ALA A 112 -5.04 3.34 4.73
CA ALA A 112 -6.41 2.89 4.87
C ALA A 112 -7.44 4.01 4.59
N PHE A 113 -7.16 5.25 5.01
CA PHE A 113 -7.99 6.39 4.69
C PHE A 113 -7.94 6.77 3.21
N TYR A 114 -6.76 6.71 2.59
CA TYR A 114 -6.61 6.87 1.15
C TYR A 114 -7.44 5.85 0.36
N ASP A 115 -7.44 4.57 0.75
CA ASP A 115 -8.21 3.52 0.08
C ASP A 115 -9.72 3.79 0.12
N VAL A 116 -10.22 4.24 1.27
CA VAL A 116 -11.61 4.63 1.44
C VAL A 116 -11.95 5.81 0.52
N LEU A 117 -11.14 6.88 0.53
CA LEU A 117 -11.41 8.06 -0.31
C LEU A 117 -11.32 7.76 -1.80
N ALA A 118 -10.28 7.04 -2.23
CA ALA A 118 -10.06 6.69 -3.63
C ALA A 118 -11.21 5.83 -4.16
N THR A 119 -11.72 4.91 -3.34
CA THR A 119 -12.76 3.97 -3.78
C THR A 119 -14.18 4.52 -3.63
N MET A 120 -14.44 5.48 -2.73
CA MET A 120 -15.74 6.16 -2.65
C MET A 120 -15.94 7.26 -3.71
N SER A 121 -14.89 7.61 -4.44
CA SER A 121 -14.91 8.63 -5.50
C SER A 121 -15.09 8.08 -6.92
N GLY A 122 -15.15 6.76 -7.07
CA GLY A 122 -15.43 6.06 -8.33
C GLY A 122 -16.67 5.20 -8.24
#